data_AF-C7G5F3-F1
#
_entry.id   AF-C7G5F3-F1
#
_cell.length_a   1.000
_cell.length_b   1.000
_cell.length_c   1.000
_cell.angle_alpha   90.00
_cell.angle_beta   90.00
_cell.angle_gamma   90.00
#
_symmetry.space_group_name_H-M   'P 1'
#
loop_
_entity.id
_entity.type
_entity.pdbx_description
1 polymer ?
#
loop_
_entity_poly.entity_id
_entity_poly.type
_entity_poly.pdbx_seq_one_letter_code
_entity_poly.pdbx_strand_id
1 'polypeptide(L)'
;MVVGVAGCGSSDAASDNAGSSAQETVGESTEAADEAETEEVGQYTVLTDESGNPYDLGGMEIIIADWFSSGEEEEASSAYDEAHQEYLDWIQETYNFTIKQQAVTSWGDSPEDYVNYATTGGDENYVFTLYQGSALTSAIQSGLMYDLSTLDCLDFSESKWDSVVKDTMSKGDSVYAMRAMDHEPTAGIYFNKRLLEEAGIDPESIYELQRNNEWTWDKFEELCKQVQKDTDNDGVIDLYAMTNFSCTLYPAAVYSNGGQFIGKDENGFYNDLESDATMEALNWALDMIDKYEMVYPEDAAWDYTYTAFANGEAVFTCAESYKAGDWADMEDDFGFVCFPMGPRMDHYVNYAQDNVFVIPSCYDAEKAWKIAFAFNLYNEPVPGFEDHEGWKDNYYKSFRDTESVDETLAIMVDSGVPMYDKLVNGIDMGPDLFWGISKDNTPAQKAESIRNTWQSYIDTANGK
;
A
#
# COMPACT_ATOMS: atom_id res chain seq x y z
N MET A 1 -3.59 56.73 -28.41
CA MET A 1 -4.23 57.62 -29.40
C MET A 1 -3.13 57.95 -30.40
N VAL A 2 -3.18 57.74 -31.72
CA VAL A 2 -4.17 58.22 -32.71
C VAL A 2 -5.25 59.06 -32.02
N VAL A 3 -5.21 60.39 -31.95
CA VAL A 3 -4.17 61.45 -31.84
C VAL A 3 -2.71 61.18 -32.27
N GLY A 4 -2.21 61.92 -33.27
CA GLY A 4 -0.77 62.08 -33.48
C GLY A 4 -0.34 62.14 -34.94
N VAL A 5 -0.44 63.34 -35.50
CA VAL A 5 -0.02 63.79 -36.83
C VAL A 5 1.44 63.45 -37.17
N ALA A 6 1.63 63.07 -38.44
CA ALA A 6 2.75 63.29 -39.37
C ALA A 6 4.20 63.47 -38.85
N GLY A 7 5.13 62.77 -39.50
CA GLY A 7 6.52 63.17 -39.58
C GLY A 7 7.46 62.11 -40.16
N CYS A 8 7.56 62.09 -41.50
CA CYS A 8 8.76 61.91 -42.34
C CYS A 8 9.93 61.06 -41.79
N GLY A 9 10.21 59.92 -42.41
CA GLY A 9 11.39 59.78 -43.29
C GLY A 9 12.49 58.99 -42.55
N SER A 10 13.24 58.07 -43.12
CA SER A 10 13.58 57.79 -44.51
C SER A 10 14.35 56.46 -44.55
N SER A 11 14.20 55.73 -45.66
CA SER A 11 15.21 54.93 -46.40
C SER A 11 15.97 53.85 -45.62
N ASP A 12 15.72 52.58 -45.94
CA ASP A 12 16.52 51.75 -46.88
C ASP A 12 17.67 51.04 -46.12
N ALA A 13 18.04 49.80 -46.35
CA ALA A 13 17.59 48.73 -47.23
C ALA A 13 18.22 47.42 -46.70
N ALA A 14 17.72 46.29 -47.22
CA ALA A 14 18.42 45.07 -47.65
C ALA A 14 19.92 44.91 -47.29
N SER A 15 20.50 43.73 -47.09
CA SER A 15 20.10 42.32 -47.15
C SER A 15 21.37 41.53 -46.81
N ASP A 16 21.19 40.30 -46.34
CA ASP A 16 22.02 39.12 -46.65
C ASP A 16 23.51 39.06 -46.29
N ASN A 17 23.74 38.10 -45.38
CA ASN A 17 24.64 36.95 -45.49
C ASN A 17 26.07 36.97 -44.93
N ALA A 18 26.24 35.96 -44.05
CA ALA A 18 27.36 35.03 -43.91
C ALA A 18 28.67 35.51 -43.25
N GLY A 19 28.95 34.89 -42.10
CA GLY A 19 30.20 34.13 -41.92
C GLY A 19 31.17 34.56 -40.82
N SER A 20 31.32 33.67 -39.83
CA SER A 20 32.57 33.28 -39.14
C SER A 20 33.04 34.02 -37.86
N SER A 21 33.07 33.22 -36.79
CA SER A 21 34.02 33.13 -35.65
C SER A 21 34.52 34.39 -34.93
N ALA A 22 34.26 34.47 -33.62
CA ALA A 22 35.26 34.42 -32.51
C ALA A 22 34.69 35.01 -31.21
N GLN A 23 34.53 34.15 -30.20
CA GLN A 23 34.95 34.26 -28.80
C GLN A 23 35.10 35.67 -28.15
N GLU A 24 34.30 35.98 -27.13
CA GLU A 24 34.75 36.18 -25.72
C GLU A 24 33.62 36.64 -24.77
N THR A 25 33.58 35.96 -23.62
CA THR A 25 33.27 36.41 -22.23
C THR A 25 31.96 37.12 -21.86
N VAL A 26 31.11 36.40 -21.10
CA VAL A 26 30.48 36.82 -19.82
C VAL A 26 30.20 35.49 -19.09
N GLY A 27 30.80 35.18 -17.93
CA GLY A 27 30.65 35.87 -16.66
C GLY A 27 29.82 34.95 -15.75
N GLU A 28 30.55 34.08 -15.08
CA GLU A 28 30.12 33.05 -14.13
C GLU A 28 29.45 33.67 -12.89
N SER A 29 28.31 33.10 -12.50
CA SER A 29 27.83 33.13 -11.11
C SER A 29 27.24 31.75 -10.82
N THR A 30 28.07 30.95 -10.17
CA THR A 30 27.83 29.63 -9.60
C THR A 30 26.93 29.73 -8.37
N GLU A 31 25.83 28.97 -8.37
CA GLU A 31 25.30 28.33 -7.17
C GLU A 31 25.58 26.85 -7.35
N ALA A 32 26.51 26.32 -6.56
CA ALA A 32 26.87 24.92 -6.52
C ALA A 32 25.83 24.17 -5.70
N ALA A 33 25.12 23.25 -6.34
CA ALA A 33 24.62 22.05 -5.68
C ALA A 33 25.73 21.00 -5.84
N ASP A 34 26.11 20.34 -4.74
CA ASP A 34 27.04 19.21 -4.77
C ASP A 34 26.41 18.08 -5.59
N GLU A 35 26.98 17.82 -6.77
CA GLU A 35 26.78 16.55 -7.48
C GLU A 35 27.98 15.67 -7.12
N ALA A 36 27.72 14.55 -6.43
CA ALA A 36 28.73 13.53 -6.15
C ALA A 36 29.32 12.98 -7.48
N GLU A 37 30.64 12.87 -7.58
CA GLU A 37 31.31 12.29 -8.75
C GLU A 37 31.01 10.78 -8.82
N THR A 38 30.47 10.31 -9.95
CA THR A 38 30.13 8.89 -10.18
C THR A 38 31.23 8.21 -10.99
N GLU A 39 31.76 7.08 -10.49
CA GLU A 39 32.65 6.19 -11.25
C GLU A 39 31.91 4.89 -11.62
N GLU A 40 31.87 4.54 -12.92
CA GLU A 40 31.33 3.25 -13.36
C GLU A 40 32.37 2.13 -13.16
N VAL A 41 32.01 1.11 -12.37
CA VAL A 41 32.80 -0.12 -12.21
C VAL A 41 31.95 -1.31 -12.67
N GLY A 42 32.13 -1.73 -13.92
CA GLY A 42 31.35 -2.85 -14.47
C GLY A 42 29.92 -2.42 -14.81
N GLN A 43 28.90 -3.14 -14.29
CA GLN A 43 27.49 -2.83 -14.49
C GLN A 43 26.89 -1.91 -13.40
N TYR A 44 27.67 -1.56 -12.38
CA TYR A 44 27.21 -0.81 -11.22
C TYR A 44 27.89 0.56 -11.12
N THR A 45 27.15 1.54 -10.61
CA THR A 45 27.64 2.90 -10.38
C THR A 45 28.12 3.03 -8.94
N VAL A 46 29.37 3.44 -8.73
CA VAL A 46 29.93 3.66 -7.39
C VAL A 46 29.62 5.09 -6.94
N LEU A 47 29.02 5.21 -5.76
CA LEU A 47 28.75 6.48 -5.09
C LEU A 47 29.93 6.86 -4.19
N THR A 48 30.47 8.06 -4.34
CA THR A 48 31.67 8.49 -3.61
C THR A 48 31.42 9.69 -2.70
N ASP A 49 32.24 9.79 -1.66
CA ASP A 49 32.36 10.98 -0.83
C ASP A 49 32.98 12.18 -1.59
N GLU A 50 33.03 13.34 -0.93
CA GLU A 50 33.66 14.57 -1.47
C GLU A 50 35.15 14.40 -1.87
N SER A 51 35.80 13.34 -1.39
CA SER A 51 37.20 13.01 -1.68
C SER A 51 37.36 11.99 -2.82
N GLY A 52 36.25 11.57 -3.44
CA GLY A 52 36.22 10.59 -4.53
C GLY A 52 36.46 9.15 -4.07
N ASN A 53 36.32 8.84 -2.77
CA ASN A 53 36.38 7.47 -2.28
C ASN A 53 34.97 6.89 -2.14
N PRO A 54 34.74 5.59 -2.39
CA PRO A 54 33.48 4.96 -2.08
C PRO A 54 33.09 5.22 -0.62
N TYR A 55 31.81 5.49 -0.36
CA TYR A 55 31.32 5.66 1.02
C TYR A 55 31.69 4.44 1.88
N ASP A 56 32.12 4.67 3.12
CA ASP A 56 32.48 3.61 4.07
C ASP A 56 31.54 3.64 5.28
N LEU A 57 30.72 2.60 5.41
CA LEU A 57 29.76 2.45 6.50
C LEU A 57 30.38 1.83 7.76
N GLY A 58 31.68 1.53 7.73
CA GLY A 58 32.47 1.17 8.91
C GLY A 58 32.23 -0.25 9.43
N GLY A 59 31.77 -1.16 8.57
CA GLY A 59 31.45 -2.55 8.92
C GLY A 59 30.17 -2.67 9.75
N MET A 60 29.24 -1.74 9.58
CA MET A 60 27.96 -1.73 10.30
C MET A 60 27.10 -2.94 9.92
N GLU A 61 26.53 -3.62 10.91
CA GLU A 61 25.50 -4.64 10.69
C GLU A 61 24.12 -3.99 10.82
N ILE A 62 23.35 -3.97 9.74
CA ILE A 62 22.02 -3.37 9.64
C ILE A 62 20.97 -4.48 9.60
N ILE A 63 19.90 -4.31 10.38
CA ILE A 63 18.77 -5.23 10.41
C ILE A 63 17.50 -4.48 10.05
N ILE A 64 16.84 -4.91 8.98
CA ILE A 64 15.45 -4.55 8.71
C ILE A 64 14.60 -5.41 9.64
N ALA A 65 14.20 -4.82 10.75
CA ALA A 65 13.49 -5.44 11.86
C ALA A 65 12.02 -5.66 11.48
N ASP A 66 11.57 -6.92 11.43
CA ASP A 66 10.17 -7.28 11.18
C ASP A 66 9.65 -8.39 12.10
N TRP A 67 8.56 -9.05 11.71
CA TRP A 67 7.94 -10.18 12.42
C TRP A 67 7.74 -11.44 11.56
N PHE A 68 8.28 -11.48 10.34
CA PHE A 68 7.98 -12.55 9.37
C PHE A 68 9.22 -13.13 8.67
N SER A 69 10.35 -12.42 8.65
CA SER A 69 11.54 -12.87 7.93
C SER A 69 12.40 -13.81 8.76
N SER A 70 12.96 -14.84 8.11
CA SER A 70 13.86 -15.80 8.74
C SER A 70 15.22 -15.20 9.12
N GLY A 71 15.68 -14.20 8.36
CA GLY A 71 17.04 -13.68 8.42
C GLY A 71 18.10 -14.59 7.81
N GLU A 72 17.68 -15.65 7.11
CA GLU A 72 18.54 -16.58 6.38
C GLU A 72 18.51 -16.22 4.89
N GLU A 73 19.67 -16.30 4.23
CA GLU A 73 19.75 -16.20 2.77
C GLU A 73 19.07 -17.43 2.14
N GLU A 74 18.12 -17.18 1.23
CA GLU A 74 17.49 -18.23 0.46
C GLU A 74 18.38 -18.68 -0.70
N GLU A 75 18.33 -19.97 -1.08
CA GLU A 75 19.05 -20.43 -2.27
C GLU A 75 18.43 -19.79 -3.52
N ALA A 76 19.27 -19.17 -4.36
CA ALA A 76 18.83 -18.58 -5.62
C ALA A 76 18.11 -19.64 -6.48
N SER A 77 16.88 -19.32 -6.89
CA SER A 77 16.00 -20.19 -7.65
C SER A 77 15.76 -19.70 -9.08
N SER A 78 16.15 -18.45 -9.37
CA SER A 78 15.95 -17.78 -10.65
C SER A 78 17.18 -16.94 -11.05
N ALA A 79 17.25 -16.52 -12.31
CA ALA A 79 18.29 -15.60 -12.77
C ALA A 79 18.20 -14.21 -12.11
N TYR A 80 16.98 -13.81 -11.72
CA TYR A 80 16.77 -12.61 -10.93
C TYR A 80 17.37 -12.78 -9.52
N ASP A 81 17.11 -13.91 -8.85
CA ASP A 81 17.63 -14.18 -7.51
C ASP A 81 19.16 -14.19 -7.49
N GLU A 82 19.78 -14.81 -8.51
CA GLU A 82 21.25 -14.79 -8.69
C GLU A 82 21.77 -13.36 -8.86
N ALA A 83 21.16 -12.55 -9.73
CA ALA A 83 21.58 -11.17 -9.96
C ALA A 83 21.34 -10.26 -8.73
N HIS A 84 20.24 -10.48 -8.02
CA HIS A 84 19.92 -9.77 -6.78
C HIS A 84 20.95 -10.08 -5.69
N GLN A 85 21.32 -11.35 -5.51
CA GLN A 85 22.39 -11.76 -4.58
C GLN A 85 23.75 -11.15 -4.97
N GLU A 86 24.13 -11.21 -6.25
CA GLU A 86 25.36 -10.57 -6.74
C GLU A 86 25.38 -9.05 -6.49
N TYR A 87 24.23 -8.39 -6.62
CA TYR A 87 24.10 -6.97 -6.33
C TYR A 87 24.21 -6.68 -4.83
N LEU A 88 23.55 -7.47 -3.97
CA LEU A 88 23.63 -7.36 -2.51
C LEU A 88 25.06 -7.59 -2.00
N ASP A 89 25.76 -8.60 -2.50
CA ASP A 89 27.17 -8.84 -2.19
C ASP A 89 28.03 -7.65 -2.59
N TRP A 90 27.81 -7.11 -3.80
CA TRP A 90 28.56 -5.98 -4.31
C TRP A 90 28.38 -4.71 -3.46
N ILE A 91 27.14 -4.33 -3.08
CA ILE A 91 26.93 -3.13 -2.24
C ILE A 91 27.57 -3.30 -0.85
N GLN A 92 27.44 -4.48 -0.26
CA GLN A 92 27.97 -4.77 1.08
C GLN A 92 29.51 -4.75 1.11
N GLU A 93 30.16 -5.32 0.09
CA GLU A 93 31.62 -5.27 -0.06
C GLU A 93 32.12 -3.87 -0.40
N THR A 94 31.47 -3.17 -1.33
CA THR A 94 31.90 -1.86 -1.84
C THR A 94 31.82 -0.79 -0.76
N TYR A 95 30.75 -0.79 0.03
CA TYR A 95 30.49 0.25 1.03
C TYR A 95 30.72 -0.21 2.47
N ASN A 96 31.26 -1.42 2.68
CA ASN A 96 31.66 -1.97 3.97
C ASN A 96 30.52 -1.99 5.01
N PHE A 97 29.48 -2.78 4.76
CA PHE A 97 28.37 -3.04 5.69
C PHE A 97 27.77 -4.43 5.45
N THR A 98 26.86 -4.86 6.33
CA THR A 98 25.92 -5.96 6.06
C THR A 98 24.50 -5.49 6.29
N ILE A 99 23.54 -6.00 5.51
CA ILE A 99 22.11 -5.74 5.70
C ILE A 99 21.31 -7.03 5.52
N LYS A 100 20.33 -7.25 6.39
CA LYS A 100 19.38 -8.35 6.24
C LYS A 100 18.05 -8.02 6.86
N GLN A 101 17.01 -8.69 6.40
CA GLN A 101 15.69 -8.62 6.98
C GLN A 101 15.48 -9.77 7.97
N GLN A 102 15.04 -9.49 9.20
CA GLN A 102 14.95 -10.50 10.24
C GLN A 102 13.79 -10.21 11.21
N ALA A 103 13.07 -11.27 11.58
CA ALA A 103 12.11 -11.22 12.66
C ALA A 103 12.82 -10.93 13.99
N VAL A 104 12.61 -9.74 14.54
CA VAL A 104 13.11 -9.32 15.87
C VAL A 104 11.99 -9.03 16.86
N THR A 105 10.75 -8.98 16.37
CA THR A 105 9.53 -8.72 17.15
C THR A 105 8.39 -9.61 16.64
N SER A 106 7.20 -9.48 17.23
CA SER A 106 5.96 -10.08 16.73
C SER A 106 5.07 -8.99 16.13
N TRP A 107 4.09 -9.36 15.29
CA TRP A 107 3.13 -8.40 14.74
C TRP A 107 2.51 -7.55 15.85
N GLY A 108 2.03 -8.17 16.94
CA GLY A 108 1.35 -7.46 18.03
C GLY A 108 2.27 -6.63 18.93
N ASP A 109 3.53 -7.04 19.09
CA ASP A 109 4.49 -6.36 19.98
C ASP A 109 5.29 -5.27 19.24
N SER A 110 5.32 -5.30 17.91
CA SER A 110 6.14 -4.41 17.09
C SER A 110 6.02 -2.91 17.43
N PRO A 111 4.84 -2.34 17.74
CA PRO A 111 4.78 -0.93 18.08
C PRO A 111 5.36 -0.62 19.47
N GLU A 112 5.21 -1.53 20.43
CA GLU A 112 5.78 -1.36 21.78
C GLU A 112 7.31 -1.51 21.73
N ASP A 113 7.81 -2.53 21.04
CA ASP A 113 9.24 -2.76 20.87
C ASP A 113 9.93 -1.58 20.18
N TYR A 114 9.29 -1.03 19.13
CA TYR A 114 9.77 0.18 18.47
C TYR A 114 9.83 1.38 19.42
N VAL A 115 8.74 1.68 20.14
CA VAL A 115 8.71 2.83 21.07
C VAL A 115 9.76 2.68 22.16
N ASN A 116 9.92 1.48 22.70
CA ASN A 116 10.96 1.18 23.68
C ASN A 116 12.35 1.46 23.10
N TYR A 117 12.66 0.90 21.92
CA TYR A 117 13.95 1.08 21.27
C TYR A 117 14.24 2.54 20.91
N ALA A 118 13.27 3.25 20.31
CA ALA A 118 13.39 4.66 19.97
C ALA A 118 13.57 5.56 21.21
N THR A 119 13.10 5.13 22.38
CA THR A 119 13.25 5.87 23.63
C THR A 119 14.56 5.57 24.35
N THR A 120 14.96 4.30 24.42
CA THR A 120 16.14 3.87 25.19
C THR A 120 17.43 3.95 24.39
N GLY A 121 17.33 3.84 23.07
CA GLY A 121 18.45 3.54 22.19
C GLY A 121 18.94 2.10 22.33
N GLY A 122 19.89 1.75 21.48
CA GLY A 122 20.59 0.47 21.45
C GLY A 122 21.84 0.58 20.58
N ASP A 123 22.71 -0.43 20.69
CA ASP A 123 23.92 -0.50 19.86
C ASP A 123 23.60 -0.99 18.44
N GLU A 124 22.46 -1.66 18.26
CA GLU A 124 21.97 -2.22 16.99
C GLU A 124 21.64 -1.13 15.96
N ASN A 125 21.61 -1.50 14.68
CA ASN A 125 21.30 -0.58 13.58
C ASN A 125 20.02 -1.06 12.88
N TYR A 126 18.88 -0.66 13.43
CA TYR A 126 17.57 -1.10 12.97
C TYR A 126 16.94 -0.10 11.99
N VAL A 127 16.37 -0.65 10.93
CA VAL A 127 15.22 -0.05 10.22
C VAL A 127 14.00 -0.88 10.65
N PHE A 128 13.00 -0.27 11.27
CA PHE A 128 11.83 -1.01 11.73
C PHE A 128 10.77 -1.07 10.64
N THR A 129 10.25 -2.27 10.40
CA THR A 129 8.98 -2.48 9.69
C THR A 129 7.85 -2.30 10.70
N LEU A 130 6.89 -1.44 10.40
CA LEU A 130 5.70 -1.17 11.21
C LEU A 130 4.46 -1.15 10.33
N TYR A 131 3.29 -1.33 10.93
CA TYR A 131 2.00 -1.18 10.24
C TYR A 131 1.33 0.15 10.59
N GLN A 132 0.53 0.66 9.66
CA GLN A 132 -0.21 1.91 9.84
C GLN A 132 -1.26 1.78 10.94
N GLY A 133 -1.35 2.79 11.81
CA GLY A 133 -2.30 2.82 12.90
C GLY A 133 -1.97 3.85 13.97
N SER A 134 -2.70 3.76 15.08
CA SER A 134 -2.60 4.70 16.19
C SER A 134 -1.23 4.70 16.88
N ALA A 135 -0.59 3.54 17.01
CA ALA A 135 0.73 3.45 17.63
C ALA A 135 1.80 4.15 16.78
N LEU A 136 1.81 3.93 15.46
CA LEU A 136 2.68 4.60 14.51
C LEU A 136 2.46 6.13 14.54
N THR A 137 1.20 6.55 14.45
CA THR A 137 0.82 7.97 14.51
C THR A 137 1.24 8.64 15.83
N SER A 138 1.07 7.94 16.95
CA SER A 138 1.51 8.42 18.28
C SER A 138 3.02 8.56 18.37
N ALA A 139 3.78 7.65 17.75
CA ALA A 139 5.23 7.73 17.71
C ALA A 139 5.73 8.92 16.87
N ILE A 140 5.09 9.22 15.73
CA ILE A 140 5.35 10.46 14.95
C ILE A 140 5.11 11.69 15.83
N GLN A 141 3.93 11.76 16.47
CA GLN A 141 3.55 12.90 17.32
C GLN A 141 4.48 13.10 18.53
N SER A 142 5.07 12.01 19.03
CA SER A 142 6.00 12.02 20.16
C SER A 142 7.45 12.29 19.76
N GLY A 143 7.75 12.45 18.46
CA GLY A 143 9.10 12.69 17.95
C GLY A 143 10.01 11.46 18.06
N LEU A 144 9.44 10.25 18.00
CA LEU A 144 10.18 8.99 18.08
C LEU A 144 10.69 8.51 16.70
N MET A 145 10.20 9.10 15.61
CA MET A 145 10.66 8.81 14.25
C MET A 145 11.66 9.85 13.76
N TYR A 146 12.68 9.38 13.05
CA TYR A 146 13.63 10.24 12.36
C TYR A 146 12.94 10.93 11.18
N ASP A 147 13.31 12.19 10.92
CA ASP A 147 12.82 12.92 9.74
C ASP A 147 13.67 12.55 8.52
N LEU A 148 13.15 11.65 7.70
CA LEU A 148 13.83 11.10 6.53
C LEU A 148 14.07 12.15 5.45
N SER A 149 13.30 13.24 5.40
CA SER A 149 13.54 14.32 4.43
C SER A 149 14.84 15.09 4.68
N THR A 150 15.46 14.88 5.84
CA THR A 150 16.77 15.47 6.16
C THR A 150 17.96 14.65 5.65
N LEU A 151 17.71 13.47 5.09
CA LEU A 151 18.73 12.55 4.59
C LEU A 151 18.80 12.68 3.06
N ASP A 152 19.84 13.35 2.56
CA ASP A 152 20.04 13.62 1.13
C ASP A 152 20.31 12.36 0.28
N CYS A 153 20.58 11.22 0.92
CA CYS A 153 20.68 9.93 0.26
C CYS A 153 19.33 9.30 -0.09
N LEU A 154 18.20 9.95 0.24
CA LEU A 154 16.84 9.52 -0.09
C LEU A 154 16.14 10.56 -0.97
N ASP A 155 15.96 10.24 -2.26
CA ASP A 155 15.13 11.04 -3.16
C ASP A 155 13.73 10.43 -3.31
N PHE A 156 12.78 10.93 -2.50
CA PHE A 156 11.37 10.52 -2.56
C PHE A 156 10.62 10.95 -3.83
N SER A 157 11.30 11.49 -4.85
CA SER A 157 10.75 11.68 -6.19
C SER A 157 10.99 10.49 -7.13
N GLU A 158 11.90 9.59 -6.77
CA GLU A 158 12.13 8.35 -7.51
C GLU A 158 10.90 7.43 -7.46
N SER A 159 10.65 6.71 -8.57
CA SER A 159 9.46 5.88 -8.74
C SER A 159 9.39 4.66 -7.82
N LYS A 160 10.52 4.23 -7.25
CA LYS A 160 10.56 3.09 -6.32
C LYS A 160 9.85 3.39 -5.00
N TRP A 161 9.72 4.67 -4.62
CA TRP A 161 9.07 5.07 -3.38
C TRP A 161 7.56 5.15 -3.54
N ASP A 162 6.83 4.44 -2.68
CA ASP A 162 5.38 4.44 -2.69
C ASP A 162 4.83 5.83 -2.37
N SER A 163 4.06 6.38 -3.31
CA SER A 163 3.51 7.74 -3.20
C SER A 163 2.41 7.86 -2.14
N VAL A 164 1.65 6.79 -1.88
CA VAL A 164 0.59 6.78 -0.87
C VAL A 164 1.20 6.78 0.52
N VAL A 165 2.26 5.99 0.75
CA VAL A 165 3.05 6.01 1.99
C VAL A 165 3.67 7.38 2.18
N LYS A 166 4.29 7.97 1.15
CA LYS A 166 4.82 9.33 1.24
C LYS A 166 3.73 10.34 1.66
N ASP A 167 2.56 10.32 1.04
CA ASP A 167 1.47 11.26 1.33
C ASP A 167 0.86 11.10 2.73
N THR A 168 0.79 9.86 3.21
CA THR A 168 0.22 9.50 4.52
C THR A 168 1.21 9.68 5.66
N MET A 169 2.50 9.49 5.41
CA MET A 169 3.58 9.53 6.41
C MET A 169 4.35 10.85 6.44
N SER A 170 3.93 11.84 5.65
CA SER A 170 4.48 13.19 5.64
C SER A 170 3.68 14.19 6.47
N LYS A 171 4.37 15.16 7.06
CA LYS A 171 3.78 16.32 7.75
C LYS A 171 4.54 17.60 7.41
N GLY A 172 3.94 18.45 6.59
CA GLY A 172 4.67 19.59 6.02
C GLY A 172 5.78 19.08 5.10
N ASP A 173 7.01 19.54 5.31
CA ASP A 173 8.19 19.15 4.54
C ASP A 173 8.91 17.91 5.13
N SER A 174 8.43 17.37 6.25
CA SER A 174 9.01 16.20 6.92
C SER A 174 8.39 14.89 6.46
N VAL A 175 9.19 13.83 6.36
CA VAL A 175 8.79 12.46 5.97
C VAL A 175 9.23 11.50 7.06
N TYR A 176 8.33 10.72 7.67
CA TYR A 176 8.67 9.90 8.85
C TYR A 176 8.72 8.38 8.60
N ALA A 177 8.24 7.94 7.45
CA ALA A 177 8.31 6.55 7.03
C ALA A 177 8.40 6.46 5.51
N MET A 178 8.91 5.33 5.02
CA MET A 178 9.13 5.07 3.61
C MET A 178 8.72 3.65 3.24
N ARG A 179 8.49 3.42 1.95
CA ARG A 179 8.28 2.10 1.36
C ARG A 179 8.87 2.09 -0.04
N ALA A 180 9.79 1.18 -0.30
CA ALA A 180 10.47 1.02 -1.60
C ALA A 180 10.00 -0.24 -2.34
N MET A 181 8.71 -0.55 -2.19
CA MET A 181 8.06 -1.72 -2.78
C MET A 181 6.68 -1.32 -3.23
N ASP A 182 6.16 -2.04 -4.21
CA ASP A 182 4.81 -1.84 -4.71
C ASP A 182 3.77 -1.93 -3.58
N HIS A 183 2.66 -1.22 -3.78
CA HIS A 183 1.51 -1.25 -2.90
C HIS A 183 1.01 -2.69 -2.71
N GLU A 184 0.77 -3.11 -1.47
CA GLU A 184 0.26 -4.45 -1.20
C GLU A 184 -1.19 -4.58 -1.70
N PRO A 185 -1.50 -5.51 -2.61
CA PRO A 185 -2.88 -5.72 -3.02
C PRO A 185 -3.70 -6.18 -1.81
N THR A 186 -4.74 -5.43 -1.41
CA THR A 186 -5.51 -5.71 -0.20
C THR A 186 -6.75 -6.58 -0.47
N ALA A 187 -7.95 -6.06 -0.27
CA ALA A 187 -9.19 -6.83 -0.27
C ALA A 187 -9.82 -7.00 -1.67
N GLY A 188 -10.29 -8.22 -1.92
CA GLY A 188 -11.08 -8.57 -3.10
C GLY A 188 -12.15 -9.61 -2.77
N ILE A 189 -12.65 -10.30 -3.80
CA ILE A 189 -13.59 -11.40 -3.67
C ILE A 189 -12.90 -12.69 -4.13
N TYR A 190 -12.73 -13.61 -3.20
CA TYR A 190 -12.41 -15.00 -3.53
C TYR A 190 -13.68 -15.73 -3.92
N PHE A 191 -13.55 -16.67 -4.86
CA PHE A 191 -14.64 -17.54 -5.27
C PHE A 191 -14.19 -18.99 -5.34
N ASN A 192 -15.04 -19.90 -4.85
CA ASN A 192 -14.83 -21.33 -4.92
C ASN A 192 -15.27 -21.86 -6.29
N LYS A 193 -14.33 -22.37 -7.09
CA LYS A 193 -14.57 -22.76 -8.49
C LYS A 193 -15.54 -23.93 -8.61
N ARG A 194 -15.41 -24.94 -7.74
CA ARG A 194 -16.32 -26.10 -7.71
C ARG A 194 -17.77 -25.66 -7.48
N LEU A 195 -18.00 -24.79 -6.50
CA LEU A 195 -19.34 -24.33 -6.16
C LEU A 195 -19.97 -23.47 -7.27
N LEU A 196 -19.17 -22.68 -7.99
CA LEU A 196 -19.65 -21.98 -9.20
C LEU A 196 -20.07 -22.97 -10.30
N GLU A 197 -19.25 -23.98 -10.58
CA GLU A 197 -19.56 -25.00 -11.59
C GLU A 197 -20.83 -25.79 -11.25
N GLU A 198 -21.02 -26.18 -9.98
CA GLU A 198 -22.24 -26.81 -9.48
C GLU A 198 -23.46 -25.89 -9.60
N ALA A 199 -23.26 -24.58 -9.51
CA ALA A 199 -24.29 -23.59 -9.78
C ALA A 199 -24.56 -23.34 -11.28
N GLY A 200 -23.78 -23.96 -12.18
CA GLY A 200 -23.87 -23.81 -13.62
C GLY A 200 -23.21 -22.53 -14.14
N ILE A 201 -22.25 -21.99 -13.40
CA ILE A 201 -21.49 -20.79 -13.73
C ILE A 201 -20.06 -21.23 -14.06
N ASP A 202 -19.54 -20.77 -15.20
CA ASP A 202 -18.14 -20.98 -15.55
C ASP A 202 -17.27 -20.05 -14.69
N PRO A 203 -16.33 -20.55 -13.87
CA PRO A 203 -15.46 -19.69 -13.06
C PRO A 203 -14.71 -18.63 -13.87
N GLU A 204 -14.34 -18.93 -15.12
CA GLU A 204 -13.65 -17.99 -16.00
C GLU A 204 -14.49 -16.74 -16.32
N SER A 205 -15.83 -16.89 -16.31
CA SER A 205 -16.73 -15.76 -16.54
C SER A 205 -16.60 -14.66 -15.48
N ILE A 206 -16.11 -14.98 -14.28
CA ILE A 206 -15.85 -13.99 -13.23
C ILE A 206 -14.68 -13.08 -13.62
N TYR A 207 -13.60 -13.65 -14.16
CA TYR A 207 -12.48 -12.89 -14.71
C TYR A 207 -12.88 -12.11 -15.97
N GLU A 208 -13.71 -12.68 -16.84
CA GLU A 208 -14.26 -11.94 -18.00
C GLU A 208 -15.06 -10.71 -17.59
N LEU A 209 -15.90 -10.81 -16.54
CA LEU A 209 -16.63 -9.67 -16.01
C LEU A 209 -15.68 -8.58 -15.51
N GLN A 210 -14.58 -8.96 -14.84
CA GLN A 210 -13.56 -8.01 -14.38
C GLN A 210 -12.87 -7.33 -15.56
N ARG A 211 -12.33 -8.11 -16.50
CA ARG A 211 -11.62 -7.61 -17.69
C ARG A 211 -12.47 -6.65 -18.53
N ASN A 212 -13.79 -6.86 -18.55
CA ASN A 212 -14.72 -6.03 -19.31
C ASN A 212 -15.29 -4.84 -18.51
N ASN A 213 -14.86 -4.63 -17.26
CA ASN A 213 -15.42 -3.62 -16.35
C ASN A 213 -16.94 -3.82 -16.11
N GLU A 214 -17.40 -5.06 -16.14
CA GLU A 214 -18.79 -5.46 -15.87
C GLU A 214 -18.96 -6.07 -14.46
N TRP A 215 -17.85 -6.35 -13.76
CA TRP A 215 -17.83 -6.76 -12.35
C TRP A 215 -18.20 -5.59 -11.43
N THR A 216 -19.49 -5.47 -11.14
CA THR A 216 -20.14 -4.40 -10.38
C THR A 216 -20.95 -4.97 -9.22
N TRP A 217 -21.34 -4.13 -8.25
CA TRP A 217 -22.20 -4.56 -7.13
C TRP A 217 -23.49 -5.26 -7.58
N ASP A 218 -24.16 -4.73 -8.60
CA ASP A 218 -25.38 -5.32 -9.16
C ASP A 218 -25.12 -6.71 -9.74
N LYS A 219 -24.00 -6.87 -10.45
CA LYS A 219 -23.58 -8.15 -11.02
C LYS A 219 -23.22 -9.16 -9.93
N PHE A 220 -22.53 -8.72 -8.88
CA PHE A 220 -22.22 -9.55 -7.73
C PHE A 220 -23.49 -10.02 -7.01
N GLU A 221 -24.45 -9.12 -6.75
CA GLU A 221 -25.74 -9.49 -6.14
C GLU A 221 -26.53 -10.46 -7.03
N GLU A 222 -26.51 -10.30 -8.36
CA GLU A 222 -27.11 -11.24 -9.31
C GLU A 222 -26.52 -12.65 -9.17
N LEU A 223 -25.20 -12.77 -9.05
CA LEU A 223 -24.52 -14.05 -8.85
C LEU A 223 -24.82 -14.64 -7.49
N CYS A 224 -24.80 -13.85 -6.41
CA CYS A 224 -25.22 -14.30 -5.07
C CYS A 224 -26.64 -14.88 -5.09
N LYS A 225 -27.59 -14.21 -5.76
CA LYS A 225 -28.97 -14.71 -5.94
C LYS A 225 -29.01 -16.04 -6.70
N GLN A 226 -28.13 -16.25 -7.67
CA GLN A 226 -28.10 -17.46 -8.49
C GLN A 226 -27.49 -18.66 -7.76
N VAL A 227 -26.42 -18.44 -6.99
CA VAL A 227 -25.68 -19.51 -6.31
C VAL A 227 -26.33 -19.94 -5.00
N GLN A 228 -27.00 -19.03 -4.30
CA GLN A 228 -27.70 -19.35 -3.05
C GLN A 228 -28.85 -20.32 -3.30
N LYS A 229 -28.76 -21.53 -2.73
CA LYS A 229 -29.72 -22.61 -2.98
C LYS A 229 -30.06 -23.38 -1.70
N ASP A 230 -31.29 -23.85 -1.68
CA ASP A 230 -31.78 -24.93 -0.84
C ASP A 230 -31.72 -26.19 -1.73
N THR A 231 -30.68 -27.00 -1.57
CA THR A 231 -30.40 -28.16 -2.42
C THR A 231 -31.26 -29.38 -2.06
N ASP A 232 -31.75 -29.49 -0.82
CA ASP A 232 -32.58 -30.61 -0.37
C ASP A 232 -34.10 -30.31 -0.32
N ASN A 233 -34.48 -29.06 -0.60
CA ASN A 233 -35.84 -28.52 -0.61
C ASN A 233 -36.56 -28.60 0.75
N ASP A 234 -35.82 -28.51 1.86
CA ASP A 234 -36.40 -28.50 3.21
C ASP A 234 -36.88 -27.11 3.68
N GLY A 235 -36.63 -26.08 2.87
CA GLY A 235 -36.96 -24.68 3.16
C GLY A 235 -35.85 -23.91 3.87
N VAL A 236 -34.67 -24.51 4.05
CA VAL A 236 -33.45 -23.93 4.61
C VAL A 236 -32.38 -23.89 3.52
N ILE A 237 -31.64 -22.79 3.43
CA ILE A 237 -30.50 -22.68 2.53
C ILE A 237 -29.36 -23.57 3.07
N ASP A 238 -28.81 -24.41 2.21
CA ASP A 238 -27.68 -25.31 2.52
C ASP A 238 -26.43 -24.99 1.67
N LEU A 239 -26.58 -24.24 0.57
CA LEU A 239 -25.49 -23.60 -0.17
C LEU A 239 -25.64 -22.08 -0.05
N TYR A 240 -24.76 -21.47 0.73
CA TYR A 240 -24.75 -20.03 0.96
C TYR A 240 -23.94 -19.30 -0.09
N ALA A 241 -24.39 -18.09 -0.45
CA ALA A 241 -23.68 -17.27 -1.42
C ALA A 241 -22.38 -16.72 -0.86
N MET A 242 -22.37 -16.22 0.38
CA MET A 242 -21.18 -15.59 0.94
C MET A 242 -20.91 -15.90 2.41
N THR A 243 -19.63 -15.80 2.75
CA THR A 243 -19.08 -15.80 4.10
C THR A 243 -18.05 -14.67 4.16
N ASN A 244 -18.14 -13.75 5.10
CA ASN A 244 -17.29 -12.56 5.12
C ASN A 244 -16.80 -12.18 6.51
N PHE A 245 -15.63 -11.54 6.52
CA PHE A 245 -15.17 -10.78 7.68
C PHE A 245 -15.61 -9.32 7.56
N SER A 246 -16.46 -8.85 8.47
CA SER A 246 -17.02 -7.48 8.40
C SER A 246 -15.96 -6.39 8.35
N CYS A 247 -14.81 -6.59 9.02
CA CYS A 247 -13.70 -5.64 9.00
C CYS A 247 -12.96 -5.55 7.65
N THR A 248 -13.24 -6.46 6.72
CA THR A 248 -12.71 -6.43 5.34
C THR A 248 -13.81 -6.02 4.35
N LEU A 249 -15.03 -6.56 4.52
CA LEU A 249 -16.15 -6.28 3.64
C LEU A 249 -16.59 -4.80 3.65
N TYR A 250 -16.73 -4.19 4.84
CA TYR A 250 -17.17 -2.79 4.93
C TYR A 250 -16.17 -1.80 4.32
N PRO A 251 -14.86 -1.83 4.62
CA PRO A 251 -13.93 -0.93 3.95
C PRO A 251 -13.88 -1.18 2.43
N ALA A 252 -13.81 -2.43 1.98
CA ALA A 252 -13.80 -2.73 0.54
C ALA A 252 -15.04 -2.19 -0.19
N ALA A 253 -16.23 -2.30 0.42
CA ALA A 253 -17.46 -1.69 -0.10
C ALA A 253 -17.37 -0.15 -0.12
N VAL A 254 -16.89 0.49 0.95
CA VAL A 254 -16.82 1.96 1.02
C VAL A 254 -15.89 2.53 -0.06
N TYR A 255 -14.68 1.99 -0.17
CA TYR A 255 -13.69 2.50 -1.13
C TYR A 255 -14.05 2.16 -2.60
N SER A 256 -14.65 0.99 -2.86
CA SER A 256 -15.15 0.65 -4.21
C SER A 256 -16.31 1.53 -4.69
N ASN A 257 -16.89 2.37 -3.82
CA ASN A 257 -17.90 3.37 -4.17
C ASN A 257 -17.39 4.82 -4.13
N GLY A 258 -16.07 5.01 -4.03
CA GLY A 258 -15.46 6.34 -3.87
C GLY A 258 -15.81 7.02 -2.55
N GLY A 259 -16.22 6.25 -1.54
CA GLY A 259 -16.37 6.73 -0.17
C GLY A 259 -15.07 6.57 0.62
N GLN A 260 -15.06 7.16 1.81
CA GLN A 260 -13.99 7.03 2.81
C GLN A 260 -14.57 7.31 4.20
N PHE A 261 -13.88 6.88 5.26
CA PHE A 261 -14.35 7.12 6.64
C PHE A 261 -13.88 8.46 7.18
N ILE A 262 -12.59 8.74 6.99
CA ILE A 262 -11.93 10.00 7.27
C ILE A 262 -11.30 10.46 5.97
N GLY A 263 -11.46 11.74 5.63
CA GLY A 263 -10.75 12.38 4.53
C GLY A 263 -9.63 13.29 5.04
N LYS A 264 -8.76 13.72 4.12
CA LYS A 264 -7.70 14.70 4.37
C LYS A 264 -7.76 15.77 3.29
N ASP A 265 -7.75 17.04 3.68
CA ASP A 265 -7.66 18.19 2.79
C ASP A 265 -6.58 19.19 3.27
N GLU A 266 -6.50 20.36 2.64
CA GLU A 266 -5.57 21.44 3.02
C GLU A 266 -5.73 21.92 4.47
N ASN A 267 -6.89 21.69 5.09
CA ASN A 267 -7.21 22.05 6.48
C ASN A 267 -6.98 20.90 7.48
N GLY A 268 -6.50 19.75 6.99
CA GLY A 268 -6.21 18.55 7.77
C GLY A 268 -7.28 17.47 7.60
N PHE A 269 -7.40 16.59 8.60
CA PHE A 269 -8.36 15.50 8.59
C PHE A 269 -9.80 16.00 8.79
N TYR A 270 -10.77 15.34 8.16
CA TYR A 270 -12.20 15.60 8.35
C TYR A 270 -13.01 14.29 8.38
N ASN A 271 -14.16 14.30 9.05
CA ASN A 271 -15.04 13.14 9.13
C ASN A 271 -15.88 13.05 7.85
N ASP A 272 -15.76 11.93 7.12
CA ASP A 272 -16.49 11.69 5.86
C ASP A 272 -17.44 10.48 5.95
N LEU A 273 -17.62 9.94 7.17
CA LEU A 273 -18.43 8.77 7.43
C LEU A 273 -19.87 8.93 6.94
N GLU A 274 -20.45 10.12 7.12
CA GLU A 274 -21.85 10.42 6.76
C GLU A 274 -22.03 10.94 5.33
N SER A 275 -21.00 10.85 4.48
CA SER A 275 -21.13 11.20 3.07
C SER A 275 -22.11 10.25 2.35
N ASP A 276 -22.70 10.71 1.26
CA ASP A 276 -23.62 9.89 0.46
C ASP A 276 -22.92 8.62 -0.08
N ALA A 277 -21.65 8.71 -0.48
CA ALA A 277 -20.89 7.58 -1.01
C ALA A 277 -20.61 6.52 0.06
N THR A 278 -20.16 6.95 1.25
CA THR A 278 -19.88 6.06 2.38
C THR A 278 -21.16 5.43 2.93
N MET A 279 -22.23 6.21 3.08
CA MET A 279 -23.51 5.69 3.56
C MET A 279 -24.17 4.72 2.57
N GLU A 280 -24.11 5.00 1.26
CA GLU A 280 -24.61 4.08 0.24
C GLU A 280 -23.91 2.73 0.31
N ALA A 281 -22.58 2.73 0.44
CA ALA A 281 -21.77 1.52 0.55
C ALA A 281 -22.05 0.71 1.83
N LEU A 282 -22.09 1.37 2.99
CA LEU A 282 -22.37 0.69 4.25
C LEU A 282 -23.77 0.07 4.28
N ASN A 283 -24.77 0.75 3.69
CA ASN A 283 -26.12 0.21 3.58
C ASN A 283 -26.18 -0.95 2.58
N TRP A 284 -25.48 -0.86 1.45
CA TRP A 284 -25.38 -1.97 0.49
C TRP A 284 -24.71 -3.20 1.12
N ALA A 285 -23.58 -3.03 1.81
CA ALA A 285 -22.89 -4.13 2.47
C ALA A 285 -23.77 -4.80 3.54
N LEU A 286 -24.49 -4.02 4.35
CA LEU A 286 -25.44 -4.56 5.33
C LEU A 286 -26.58 -5.35 4.66
N ASP A 287 -27.09 -4.87 3.53
CA ASP A 287 -28.13 -5.56 2.76
C ASP A 287 -27.63 -6.87 2.14
N MET A 288 -26.38 -6.89 1.64
CA MET A 288 -25.73 -8.11 1.17
C MET A 288 -25.57 -9.15 2.29
N ILE A 289 -25.06 -8.71 3.45
CA ILE A 289 -24.91 -9.58 4.63
C ILE A 289 -26.27 -10.18 5.00
N ASP A 290 -27.31 -9.35 5.09
CA ASP A 290 -28.63 -9.82 5.51
C ASP A 290 -29.26 -10.85 4.56
N LYS A 291 -29.02 -10.71 3.25
CA LYS A 291 -29.65 -11.55 2.23
C LYS A 291 -28.86 -12.82 1.91
N TYR A 292 -27.53 -12.76 1.98
CA TYR A 292 -26.63 -13.73 1.34
C TYR A 292 -25.57 -14.34 2.24
N GLU A 293 -25.33 -13.75 3.43
CA GLU A 293 -24.37 -14.29 4.39
C GLU A 293 -24.87 -15.59 5.00
N MET A 294 -23.96 -16.54 5.14
CA MET A 294 -24.24 -17.75 5.87
C MET A 294 -24.54 -17.49 7.35
N VAL A 295 -25.40 -18.32 7.93
CA VAL A 295 -25.64 -18.30 9.37
C VAL A 295 -24.52 -19.09 10.04
N TYR A 296 -23.68 -18.41 10.82
CA TYR A 296 -22.61 -19.07 11.57
C TYR A 296 -23.14 -19.88 12.75
N PRO A 297 -22.46 -20.98 13.13
CA PRO A 297 -22.69 -21.68 14.40
C PRO A 297 -22.63 -20.71 15.60
N GLU A 298 -23.46 -20.93 16.62
CA GLU A 298 -23.49 -20.06 17.82
C GLU A 298 -22.14 -19.99 18.56
N ASP A 299 -21.33 -21.06 18.47
CA ASP A 299 -20.01 -21.18 19.09
C ASP A 299 -18.86 -20.99 18.08
N ALA A 300 -19.15 -20.46 16.90
CA ALA A 300 -18.15 -20.14 15.88
C ALA A 300 -17.10 -19.16 16.42
N ALA A 301 -15.85 -19.37 16.02
CA ALA A 301 -14.78 -18.41 16.26
C ALA A 301 -15.07 -17.10 15.50
N TRP A 302 -14.50 -15.99 15.98
CA TRP A 302 -14.72 -14.67 15.38
C TRP A 302 -14.24 -14.58 13.92
N ASP A 303 -13.34 -15.47 13.51
CA ASP A 303 -12.72 -15.62 12.20
C ASP A 303 -13.23 -16.86 11.43
N TYR A 304 -14.35 -17.46 11.87
CA TYR A 304 -14.89 -18.69 11.29
C TYR A 304 -15.18 -18.59 9.78
N THR A 305 -15.40 -17.38 9.27
CA THR A 305 -15.56 -17.14 7.83
C THR A 305 -14.46 -17.77 6.98
N TYR A 306 -13.20 -17.74 7.44
CA TYR A 306 -12.09 -18.32 6.70
C TYR A 306 -12.11 -19.85 6.71
N THR A 307 -12.58 -20.44 7.81
CA THR A 307 -12.80 -21.89 7.90
C THR A 307 -13.97 -22.32 7.02
N ALA A 308 -15.07 -21.56 7.04
CA ALA A 308 -16.24 -21.83 6.23
C ALA A 308 -15.91 -21.81 4.73
N PHE A 309 -15.14 -20.82 4.25
CA PHE A 309 -14.70 -20.77 2.87
C PHE A 309 -13.80 -21.96 2.50
N ALA A 310 -12.80 -22.28 3.33
CA ALA A 310 -11.90 -23.41 3.11
C ALA A 310 -12.63 -24.76 3.06
N ASN A 311 -13.75 -24.89 3.80
CA ASN A 311 -14.60 -26.08 3.81
C ASN A 311 -15.62 -26.14 2.65
N GLY A 312 -15.68 -25.10 1.80
CA GLY A 312 -16.66 -25.01 0.73
C GLY A 312 -18.10 -24.82 1.23
N GLU A 313 -18.29 -24.12 2.35
CA GLU A 313 -19.62 -23.82 2.93
C GLU A 313 -20.29 -22.60 2.27
N ALA A 314 -19.52 -21.75 1.59
CA ALA A 314 -20.02 -20.60 0.84
C ALA A 314 -19.23 -20.37 -0.46
N VAL A 315 -19.88 -19.78 -1.47
CA VAL A 315 -19.28 -19.57 -2.80
C VAL A 315 -18.26 -18.44 -2.82
N PHE A 316 -18.58 -17.32 -2.18
CA PHE A 316 -17.78 -16.10 -2.19
C PHE A 316 -17.30 -15.71 -0.79
N THR A 317 -16.10 -15.15 -0.69
CA THR A 317 -15.65 -14.48 0.53
C THR A 317 -14.85 -13.22 0.21
N CYS A 318 -15.11 -12.14 0.94
CA CYS A 318 -14.27 -10.95 0.94
C CYS A 318 -13.13 -11.11 1.94
N ALA A 319 -11.90 -11.12 1.42
CA ALA A 319 -10.69 -11.27 2.20
C ALA A 319 -9.52 -10.54 1.53
N GLU A 320 -8.46 -10.30 2.28
CA GLU A 320 -7.21 -9.71 1.76
C GLU A 320 -6.37 -10.75 1.00
N SER A 321 -5.55 -10.31 0.04
CA SER A 321 -4.78 -11.19 -0.86
C SER A 321 -3.87 -12.19 -0.14
N TYR A 322 -3.34 -11.83 1.03
CA TYR A 322 -2.46 -12.73 1.80
C TYR A 322 -3.18 -14.01 2.26
N LYS A 323 -4.53 -14.00 2.33
CA LYS A 323 -5.32 -15.18 2.70
C LYS A 323 -5.20 -16.34 1.71
N ALA A 324 -4.78 -16.08 0.47
CA ALA A 324 -4.46 -17.15 -0.47
C ALA A 324 -3.43 -18.13 0.11
N GLY A 325 -2.45 -17.66 0.90
CA GLY A 325 -1.45 -18.52 1.53
C GLY A 325 -2.05 -19.51 2.54
N ASP A 326 -3.05 -19.09 3.31
CA ASP A 326 -3.79 -19.96 4.24
C ASP A 326 -4.61 -21.03 3.52
N TRP A 327 -4.97 -20.78 2.25
CA TRP A 327 -5.84 -21.63 1.43
C TRP A 327 -5.12 -22.37 0.31
N ALA A 328 -3.81 -22.21 0.16
CA ALA A 328 -3.03 -22.81 -0.93
C ALA A 328 -3.24 -24.34 -1.04
N ASP A 329 -3.47 -25.00 0.10
CA ASP A 329 -3.69 -26.44 0.22
C ASP A 329 -5.15 -26.87 0.47
N MET A 330 -6.13 -25.97 0.36
CA MET A 330 -7.54 -26.34 0.56
C MET A 330 -8.04 -27.32 -0.52
N GLU A 331 -9.07 -28.13 -0.22
CA GLU A 331 -9.51 -29.19 -1.14
C GLU A 331 -10.03 -28.63 -2.47
N ASP A 332 -10.91 -27.63 -2.40
CA ASP A 332 -11.49 -26.98 -3.57
C ASP A 332 -10.57 -25.92 -4.17
N ASP A 333 -10.57 -25.79 -5.49
CA ASP A 333 -9.84 -24.71 -6.16
C ASP A 333 -10.56 -23.36 -6.00
N PHE A 334 -9.79 -22.27 -5.97
CA PHE A 334 -10.31 -20.92 -5.83
C PHE A 334 -9.71 -19.98 -6.88
N GLY A 335 -10.43 -18.90 -7.16
CA GLY A 335 -9.91 -17.75 -7.89
C GLY A 335 -10.17 -16.46 -7.11
N PHE A 336 -9.63 -15.34 -7.58
CA PHE A 336 -9.70 -14.05 -6.89
C PHE A 336 -9.84 -12.88 -7.85
N VAL A 337 -10.83 -12.05 -7.61
CA VAL A 337 -11.09 -10.81 -8.36
C VAL A 337 -11.10 -9.60 -7.43
N CYS A 338 -10.94 -8.41 -7.99
CA CYS A 338 -11.13 -7.14 -7.31
C CYS A 338 -12.48 -7.10 -6.61
N PHE A 339 -12.58 -6.28 -5.57
CA PHE A 339 -13.89 -5.99 -5.00
C PHE A 339 -14.76 -5.34 -6.10
N PRO A 340 -16.04 -5.76 -6.26
CA PRO A 340 -16.87 -5.26 -7.35
C PRO A 340 -17.04 -3.75 -7.29
N MET A 341 -17.04 -3.09 -8.45
CA MET A 341 -17.20 -1.64 -8.52
C MET A 341 -18.58 -1.20 -8.01
N GLY A 342 -18.58 -0.18 -7.15
CA GLY A 342 -19.79 0.51 -6.73
C GLY A 342 -20.34 1.42 -7.83
N PRO A 343 -21.61 1.84 -7.72
CA PRO A 343 -22.30 2.63 -8.74
C PRO A 343 -21.68 4.02 -9.01
N ARG A 344 -20.74 4.47 -8.17
CA ARG A 344 -20.05 5.76 -8.29
C ARG A 344 -18.68 5.67 -8.95
N MET A 345 -18.21 4.48 -9.28
CA MET A 345 -16.87 4.24 -9.82
C MET A 345 -16.95 3.67 -11.23
N ASP A 346 -15.94 3.97 -12.04
CA ASP A 346 -15.73 3.44 -13.39
C ASP A 346 -14.43 2.63 -13.53
N HIS A 347 -13.75 2.39 -12.41
CA HIS A 347 -12.52 1.62 -12.26
C HIS A 347 -12.51 0.91 -10.89
N TYR A 348 -11.71 -0.15 -10.77
CA TYR A 348 -11.47 -0.84 -9.50
C TYR A 348 -10.63 0.02 -8.56
N VAL A 349 -10.95 -0.03 -7.27
CA VAL A 349 -10.22 0.67 -6.21
C VAL A 349 -9.94 -0.31 -5.08
N ASN A 350 -8.71 -0.24 -4.58
CA ASN A 350 -8.24 -0.98 -3.44
C ASN A 350 -7.82 0.00 -2.34
N TYR A 351 -8.02 -0.33 -1.06
CA TYR A 351 -7.55 0.54 0.02
C TYR A 351 -6.12 0.20 0.39
N ALA A 352 -5.33 1.21 0.74
CA ALA A 352 -3.92 1.04 1.04
C ALA A 352 -3.69 0.85 2.54
N GLN A 353 -3.08 -0.29 2.91
CA GLN A 353 -2.66 -0.61 4.27
C GLN A 353 -1.26 -1.22 4.29
N ASP A 354 -0.30 -0.51 3.70
CA ASP A 354 1.06 -1.01 3.58
C ASP A 354 1.81 -1.01 4.90
N ASN A 355 2.67 -2.02 5.06
CA ASN A 355 3.77 -1.94 6.00
C ASN A 355 4.76 -0.86 5.55
N VAL A 356 5.28 -0.11 6.52
CA VAL A 356 6.20 1.01 6.30
C VAL A 356 7.50 0.78 7.04
N PHE A 357 8.58 1.35 6.50
CA PHE A 357 9.91 1.31 7.11
C PHE A 357 10.21 2.64 7.80
N VAL A 358 10.69 2.58 9.04
CA VAL A 358 11.02 3.75 9.86
C VAL A 358 12.42 3.67 10.44
N ILE A 359 13.07 4.82 10.54
CA ILE A 359 14.33 4.98 11.27
C ILE A 359 14.01 5.59 12.65
N PRO A 360 14.45 4.99 13.77
CA PRO A 360 14.28 5.55 15.11
C PRO A 360 14.97 6.92 15.28
N SER A 361 14.32 7.86 15.98
CA SER A 361 14.90 9.19 16.23
C SER A 361 16.07 9.22 17.22
N CYS A 362 16.35 8.09 17.90
CA CYS A 362 17.46 7.98 18.84
C CYS A 362 18.84 7.93 18.18
N TYR A 363 18.90 7.73 16.86
CA TYR A 363 20.15 7.75 16.11
C TYR A 363 20.64 9.18 15.88
N ASP A 364 21.96 9.36 15.90
CA ASP A 364 22.57 10.61 15.44
C ASP A 364 22.52 10.70 13.90
N ALA A 365 22.84 11.89 13.37
CA ALA A 365 22.75 12.15 11.93
C ALA A 365 23.66 11.25 11.09
N GLU A 366 24.86 10.92 11.58
CA GLU A 366 25.79 10.06 10.85
C GLU A 366 25.27 8.62 10.77
N LYS A 367 24.80 8.08 11.90
CA LYS A 367 24.22 6.74 11.96
C LYS A 367 22.94 6.63 11.14
N ALA A 368 22.03 7.61 11.25
CA ALA A 368 20.79 7.65 10.48
C ALA A 368 21.07 7.71 8.96
N TRP A 369 22.01 8.55 8.54
CA TRP A 369 22.41 8.66 7.14
C TRP A 369 23.00 7.36 6.59
N LYS A 370 23.92 6.72 7.33
CA LYS A 370 24.51 5.43 6.92
C LYS A 370 23.47 4.33 6.77
N ILE A 371 22.53 4.24 7.71
CA ILE A 371 21.43 3.27 7.67
C ILE A 371 20.52 3.54 6.47
N ALA A 372 20.12 4.80 6.26
CA ALA A 372 19.28 5.18 5.12
C ALA A 372 19.97 4.95 3.78
N PHE A 373 21.27 5.23 3.67
CA PHE A 373 22.06 5.00 2.47
C PHE A 373 22.11 3.50 2.11
N ALA A 374 22.41 2.64 3.08
CA ALA A 374 22.38 1.19 2.87
C ALA A 374 20.98 0.69 2.50
N PHE A 375 19.94 1.20 3.18
CA PHE A 375 18.56 0.83 2.89
C PHE A 375 18.14 1.30 1.49
N ASN A 376 18.57 2.49 1.05
CA ASN A 376 18.31 2.99 -0.30
C ASN A 376 18.90 2.04 -1.35
N LEU A 377 20.19 1.70 -1.21
CA LEU A 377 20.88 0.75 -2.08
C LEU A 377 20.23 -0.63 -2.09
N TYR A 378 19.80 -1.12 -0.93
CA TYR A 378 19.14 -2.42 -0.77
C TYR A 378 17.84 -2.54 -1.60
N ASN A 379 17.16 -1.42 -1.84
CA ASN A 379 15.91 -1.38 -2.59
C ASN A 379 16.07 -0.78 -4.01
N GLU A 380 17.29 -0.66 -4.53
CA GLU A 380 17.48 -0.31 -5.94
C GLU A 380 16.98 -1.44 -6.85
N PRO A 381 16.36 -1.10 -8.00
CA PRO A 381 16.08 -2.09 -9.03
C PRO A 381 17.35 -2.84 -9.43
N VAL A 382 17.26 -4.16 -9.53
CA VAL A 382 18.39 -5.01 -9.91
C VAL A 382 18.76 -4.74 -11.38
N PRO A 383 20.00 -4.32 -11.69
CA PRO A 383 20.39 -4.01 -13.06
C PRO A 383 20.17 -5.17 -14.03
N GLY A 384 19.54 -4.87 -15.17
CA GLY A 384 19.14 -5.87 -16.18
C GLY A 384 17.83 -6.60 -15.90
N PHE A 385 17.18 -6.30 -14.77
CA PHE A 385 15.87 -6.82 -14.35
C PHE A 385 14.92 -5.68 -13.94
N GLU A 386 15.06 -4.50 -14.55
CA GLU A 386 14.26 -3.32 -14.20
C GLU A 386 12.74 -3.51 -14.44
N ASP A 387 12.37 -4.41 -15.35
CA ASP A 387 10.98 -4.79 -15.65
C ASP A 387 10.50 -6.01 -14.82
N HIS A 388 11.31 -6.53 -13.89
CA HIS A 388 10.93 -7.69 -13.07
C HIS A 388 9.90 -7.30 -12.01
N GLU A 389 8.71 -7.90 -12.11
CA GLU A 389 7.62 -7.71 -11.14
C GLU A 389 7.81 -8.63 -9.93
N GLY A 390 8.86 -8.39 -9.13
CA GLY A 390 9.22 -9.26 -8.00
C GLY A 390 8.12 -9.45 -6.95
N TRP A 391 7.17 -8.51 -6.87
CA TRP A 391 6.00 -8.64 -6.02
C TRP A 391 5.13 -9.87 -6.35
N LYS A 392 5.14 -10.37 -7.60
CA LYS A 392 4.35 -11.54 -8.04
C LYS A 392 4.88 -12.87 -7.53
N ASP A 393 6.19 -12.96 -7.28
CA ASP A 393 6.88 -14.24 -7.05
C ASP A 393 6.31 -15.02 -5.85
N ASN A 394 5.97 -14.30 -4.77
CA ASN A 394 5.34 -14.92 -3.60
C ASN A 394 3.87 -15.25 -3.83
N TYR A 395 3.15 -14.46 -4.62
CA TYR A 395 1.74 -14.72 -4.92
C TYR A 395 1.55 -15.94 -5.82
N TYR A 396 2.45 -16.24 -6.76
CA TYR A 396 2.39 -17.49 -7.52
C TYR A 396 2.56 -18.75 -6.66
N LYS A 397 3.16 -18.64 -5.46
CA LYS A 397 3.25 -19.75 -4.50
C LYS A 397 1.96 -19.94 -3.72
N SER A 398 1.17 -18.88 -3.54
CA SER A 398 -0.05 -18.86 -2.71
C SER A 398 -1.34 -19.01 -3.51
N PHE A 399 -1.39 -18.45 -4.72
CA PHE A 399 -2.54 -18.54 -5.61
C PHE A 399 -2.49 -19.79 -6.49
N ARG A 400 -3.68 -20.30 -6.83
CA ARG A 400 -3.84 -21.57 -7.56
C ARG A 400 -4.13 -21.39 -9.06
N ASP A 401 -4.26 -20.15 -9.51
CA ASP A 401 -4.33 -19.76 -10.92
C ASP A 401 -3.50 -18.50 -11.20
N THR A 402 -3.23 -18.27 -12.49
CA THR A 402 -2.44 -17.13 -12.95
C THR A 402 -3.27 -15.87 -13.05
N GLU A 403 -4.55 -15.97 -13.38
CA GLU A 403 -5.48 -14.86 -13.57
C GLU A 403 -5.62 -14.02 -12.28
N SER A 404 -5.64 -14.67 -11.11
CA SER A 404 -5.61 -13.96 -9.83
C SER A 404 -4.37 -13.07 -9.70
N VAL A 405 -3.20 -13.54 -10.11
CA VAL A 405 -1.93 -12.82 -9.93
C VAL A 405 -1.69 -11.81 -11.06
N ASP A 406 -1.76 -12.27 -12.31
CA ASP A 406 -1.40 -11.52 -13.51
C ASP A 406 -2.42 -10.45 -13.88
N GLU A 407 -3.69 -10.66 -13.53
CA GLU A 407 -4.76 -9.71 -13.83
C GLU A 407 -5.23 -9.01 -12.55
N THR A 408 -5.72 -9.76 -11.55
CA THR A 408 -6.37 -9.14 -10.39
C THR A 408 -5.40 -8.40 -9.48
N LEU A 409 -4.31 -9.05 -9.03
CA LEU A 409 -3.36 -8.39 -8.14
C LEU A 409 -2.66 -7.22 -8.84
N ALA A 410 -2.37 -7.35 -10.14
CA ALA A 410 -1.79 -6.25 -10.93
C ALA A 410 -2.69 -5.01 -10.93
N ILE A 411 -4.02 -5.18 -11.06
CA ILE A 411 -4.97 -4.07 -10.92
C ILE A 411 -4.94 -3.49 -9.49
N MET A 412 -4.85 -4.32 -8.47
CA MET A 412 -4.88 -3.88 -7.08
C MET A 412 -3.64 -3.06 -6.69
N VAL A 413 -2.45 -3.49 -7.12
CA VAL A 413 -1.18 -2.77 -6.93
C VAL A 413 -1.30 -1.32 -7.44
N ASP A 414 -1.93 -1.13 -8.61
CA ASP A 414 -2.08 0.19 -9.24
C ASP A 414 -3.28 1.01 -8.74
N SER A 415 -4.14 0.47 -7.86
CA SER A 415 -5.42 1.10 -7.49
C SER A 415 -5.57 1.42 -6.00
N GLY A 416 -4.46 1.42 -5.26
CA GLY A 416 -4.40 1.76 -3.83
C GLY A 416 -4.81 3.19 -3.50
N VAL A 417 -5.72 3.37 -2.54
CA VAL A 417 -6.12 4.68 -1.98
C VAL A 417 -5.90 4.74 -0.47
N PRO A 418 -5.45 5.88 0.09
CA PRO A 418 -5.07 5.97 1.50
C PRO A 418 -6.24 5.76 2.47
N MET A 419 -6.00 5.01 3.55
CA MET A 419 -6.92 4.89 4.69
C MET A 419 -6.58 5.91 5.79
N TYR A 420 -7.07 7.14 5.66
CA TYR A 420 -6.75 8.20 6.63
C TYR A 420 -7.29 7.96 8.05
N ASP A 421 -8.27 7.06 8.23
CA ASP A 421 -8.76 6.68 9.57
C ASP A 421 -7.65 6.06 10.43
N LYS A 422 -6.67 5.38 9.81
CA LYS A 422 -5.49 4.82 10.49
C LYS A 422 -4.54 5.89 11.04
N LEU A 423 -4.62 7.12 10.52
CA LEU A 423 -3.78 8.24 10.91
C LEU A 423 -4.41 9.12 12.00
N VAL A 424 -5.61 8.79 12.46
CA VAL A 424 -6.32 9.54 13.51
C VAL A 424 -6.35 8.71 14.79
N ASN A 425 -5.49 9.10 15.74
CA ASN A 425 -5.39 8.45 17.05
C ASN A 425 -6.74 8.38 17.77
N GLY A 426 -7.14 7.18 18.19
CA GLY A 426 -8.36 6.92 18.96
C GLY A 426 -9.49 6.30 18.13
N ILE A 427 -9.42 6.33 16.79
CA ILE A 427 -10.36 5.61 15.94
C ILE A 427 -10.00 4.13 15.94
N ASP A 428 -10.98 3.29 16.27
CA ASP A 428 -10.88 1.83 16.16
C ASP A 428 -12.12 1.30 15.42
N MET A 429 -11.98 1.09 14.12
CA MET A 429 -13.11 0.84 13.21
C MET A 429 -13.97 -0.36 13.59
N GLY A 430 -13.38 -1.40 14.18
CA GLY A 430 -14.11 -2.60 14.64
C GLY A 430 -15.20 -2.25 15.68
N PRO A 431 -14.82 -1.89 16.91
CA PRO A 431 -15.76 -1.50 17.96
C PRO A 431 -16.49 -0.18 17.68
N ASP A 432 -15.81 0.79 17.06
CA ASP A 432 -16.40 2.11 16.81
C ASP A 432 -17.50 2.04 15.76
N LEU A 433 -17.40 1.19 14.73
CA LEU A 433 -18.34 1.17 13.61
C LEU A 433 -18.80 -0.24 13.25
N PHE A 434 -17.90 -1.06 12.72
CA PHE A 434 -18.24 -2.29 11.98
C PHE A 434 -19.05 -3.30 12.80
N TRP A 435 -18.62 -3.59 14.03
CA TRP A 435 -19.30 -4.56 14.89
C TRP A 435 -20.63 -4.05 15.45
N GLY A 436 -20.89 -2.74 15.33
CA GLY A 436 -22.11 -2.11 15.79
C GLY A 436 -23.20 -1.96 14.73
N ILE A 437 -22.88 -2.16 13.44
CA ILE A 437 -23.86 -2.03 12.36
C ILE A 437 -24.76 -3.28 12.32
N SER A 438 -26.07 -3.05 12.32
CA SER A 438 -27.07 -4.10 12.11
C SER A 438 -28.39 -3.52 11.61
N LYS A 439 -29.38 -4.35 11.31
CA LYS A 439 -30.75 -3.90 10.99
C LYS A 439 -31.41 -3.07 12.09
N ASP A 440 -31.06 -3.35 13.35
CA ASP A 440 -31.61 -2.64 14.52
C ASP A 440 -30.77 -1.42 14.91
N ASN A 441 -29.55 -1.30 14.36
CA ASN A 441 -28.66 -0.17 14.53
C ASN A 441 -27.96 0.16 13.20
N THR A 442 -28.68 0.87 12.34
CA THR A 442 -28.28 1.11 10.94
C THR A 442 -26.96 1.88 10.83
N PRO A 443 -26.28 1.86 9.66
CA PRO A 443 -25.07 2.65 9.44
C PRO A 443 -25.21 4.12 9.86
N ALA A 444 -26.35 4.75 9.54
CA ALA A 444 -26.62 6.14 9.91
C ALA A 444 -26.75 6.34 11.43
N GLN A 445 -27.46 5.44 12.13
CA GLN A 445 -27.60 5.51 13.60
C GLN A 445 -26.25 5.31 14.28
N LYS A 446 -25.45 4.37 13.78
CA LYS A 446 -24.12 4.09 14.30
C LYS A 446 -23.17 5.27 14.05
N ALA A 447 -23.16 5.84 12.86
CA ALA A 447 -22.38 7.03 12.51
C ALA A 447 -22.74 8.23 13.42
N GLU A 448 -24.04 8.50 13.61
CA GLU A 448 -24.51 9.56 14.50
C GLU A 448 -24.01 9.36 15.95
N SER A 449 -23.98 8.12 16.42
CA SER A 449 -23.55 7.79 17.79
C SER A 449 -22.08 8.06 18.07
N ILE A 450 -21.21 7.96 17.06
CA ILE A 450 -19.75 8.15 17.18
C ILE A 450 -19.25 9.51 16.67
N ARG A 451 -20.10 10.27 15.97
CA ARG A 451 -19.76 11.56 15.33
C ARG A 451 -18.93 12.49 16.21
N ASN A 452 -19.41 12.77 17.42
CA ASN A 452 -18.74 13.72 18.33
C ASN A 452 -17.41 13.17 18.88
N THR A 453 -17.34 11.85 19.07
CA THR A 453 -16.13 11.18 19.55
C THR A 453 -15.03 11.27 18.49
N TRP A 454 -15.35 10.88 17.24
CA TRP A 454 -14.43 11.00 16.12
C TRP A 454 -14.04 12.44 15.83
N GLN A 455 -14.98 13.39 15.91
CA GLN A 455 -14.65 14.81 15.74
C GLN A 455 -13.61 15.28 16.76
N SER A 456 -13.70 14.83 18.01
CA SER A 456 -12.69 15.16 19.04
C SER A 456 -11.30 14.59 18.70
N TYR A 457 -11.23 13.39 18.12
CA TYR A 457 -9.98 12.78 17.69
C TYR A 457 -9.38 13.50 16.49
N ILE A 458 -10.21 13.86 15.52
CA ILE A 458 -9.85 14.65 14.34
C ILE A 458 -9.34 16.04 14.73
N ASP A 459 -10.03 16.72 15.65
CA ASP A 459 -9.61 18.03 16.17
C ASP A 459 -8.23 17.92 16.83
N THR A 460 -8.00 16.87 17.62
CA THR A 460 -6.70 16.59 18.24
C THR A 460 -5.61 16.34 17.17
N ALA A 461 -5.90 15.50 16.17
CA ALA A 461 -4.96 15.21 15.07
C ALA A 461 -4.60 16.46 14.25
N ASN A 462 -5.55 17.39 14.12
CA ASN A 462 -5.36 18.68 13.46
C ASN A 462 -4.74 19.76 14.38
N GLY A 463 -4.48 19.45 15.65
CA GLY A 463 -3.90 20.39 16.62
C GLY A 463 -4.84 21.50 17.09
N LYS A 464 -6.15 21.24 17.18
CA LYS A 464 -7.21 22.20 17.57
C LYS A 464 -7.61 22.13 19.04
#